data_AF-A0A498MSJ7-F1
#
_entry.id   AF-A0A498MSJ7-F1
#
_cell.length_a   1.000
_cell.length_b   1.000
_cell.length_c   1.000
_cell.angle_alpha   90.00
_cell.angle_beta   90.00
_cell.angle_gamma   90.00
#
_symmetry.space_group_name_H-M   'P 1'
#
loop_
_entity.id
_entity.type
_entity.pdbx_description
1 polymer ?
#
loop_
_entity_poly.entity_id
_entity_poly.type
_entity_poly.pdbx_seq_one_letter_code
_entity_poly.pdbx_strand_id
1 'polypeptide(L)'
;MVGSYVPPNKYWNCYVLLREVVDVIMAPVVRRSWIPYLEEKITEFLTSFHEIFPDGVIPKMHFLVHYPSLMLKYGPLLHLSCIRFEGKHQYFKKVSTVCNFKNITKSLARRHQLRQCWEQAQKKSIGYEVCHATGTCDVPSNTLPSLVLATLESQPLLFDCVEVPL
;
A
#
# COMPACT_ATOMS: atom_id res chain seq x y z
N MET A 1 8.23 -16.11 14.66
CA MET A 1 7.68 -17.08 15.64
C MET A 1 7.25 -16.33 16.88
N VAL A 2 5.93 -16.22 17.11
CA VAL A 2 5.35 -15.68 18.36
C VAL A 2 4.21 -16.58 18.87
N GLY A 3 3.57 -17.39 18.00
CA GLY A 3 2.37 -18.15 18.38
C GLY A 3 2.57 -19.29 19.39
N SER A 4 3.53 -20.19 19.17
CA SER A 4 3.71 -21.40 20.02
C SER A 4 4.17 -21.13 21.45
N TYR A 5 4.59 -19.90 21.74
CA TYR A 5 5.12 -19.49 23.04
C TYR A 5 4.08 -18.77 23.91
N VAL A 6 2.90 -18.46 23.35
CA VAL A 6 1.83 -17.83 24.12
C VAL A 6 0.98 -18.93 24.78
N PRO A 7 0.82 -18.91 26.11
CA PRO A 7 -0.02 -19.89 26.79
C PRO A 7 -1.49 -19.74 26.34
N PRO A 8 -2.25 -20.84 26.27
CA PRO A 8 -3.64 -20.82 25.85
C PRO A 8 -4.48 -19.97 26.82
N ASN A 9 -5.10 -18.93 26.30
CA ASN A 9 -5.97 -18.02 27.04
C ASN A 9 -7.10 -17.54 26.12
N LYS A 10 -8.29 -17.25 26.67
CA LYS A 10 -9.45 -16.76 25.94
C LYS A 10 -9.14 -15.55 25.05
N TYR A 11 -8.30 -14.62 25.53
CA TYR A 11 -7.89 -13.44 24.76
C TYR A 11 -7.03 -13.81 23.54
N TRP A 12 -6.11 -14.76 23.72
CA TRP A 12 -5.26 -15.25 22.65
C TRP A 12 -6.07 -16.02 21.61
N ASN A 13 -6.99 -16.87 22.06
CA ASN A 13 -7.88 -17.62 21.17
C ASN A 13 -8.76 -16.68 20.32
N CYS A 14 -9.32 -15.63 20.94
CA CYS A 14 -10.07 -14.61 20.20
C CYS A 14 -9.21 -13.88 19.16
N TYR A 15 -7.94 -13.58 19.48
CA TYR A 15 -7.00 -13.04 18.51
C TYR A 15 -6.69 -14.02 17.36
N VAL A 16 -6.53 -15.31 17.65
CA VAL A 16 -6.31 -16.34 16.63
C VAL A 16 -7.51 -16.43 15.68
N LEU A 17 -8.74 -16.39 16.20
CA LEU A 17 -9.96 -16.34 15.38
C LEU A 17 -9.98 -15.13 14.46
N LEU A 18 -9.66 -13.93 14.99
CA LEU A 18 -9.53 -12.72 14.16
C LEU A 18 -8.47 -12.92 13.07
N ARG A 19 -7.34 -13.55 13.41
CA ARG A 19 -6.25 -13.78 12.49
C ARG A 19 -6.67 -14.69 11.33
N GLU A 20 -7.39 -15.77 11.61
CA GLU A 20 -7.94 -16.67 10.59
C GLU A 20 -8.87 -15.93 9.64
N VAL A 21 -9.76 -15.09 10.16
CA VAL A 21 -10.66 -14.23 9.37
C VAL A 21 -9.84 -13.29 8.46
N VAL A 22 -8.84 -12.61 9.01
CA VAL A 22 -7.98 -11.70 8.25
C VAL A 22 -7.20 -12.43 7.16
N ASP A 23 -6.69 -13.64 7.42
CA ASP A 23 -5.92 -14.41 6.45
C ASP A 23 -6.76 -14.78 5.21
N VAL A 24 -8.04 -15.11 5.40
CA VAL A 24 -8.96 -15.37 4.28
C VAL A 24 -9.30 -14.09 3.52
N ILE A 25 -9.58 -12.99 4.22
CA ILE A 25 -9.94 -11.70 3.60
C ILE A 25 -8.78 -11.12 2.78
N MET A 26 -7.56 -11.27 3.28
CA MET A 26 -6.33 -10.75 2.67
C MET A 26 -5.74 -11.69 1.62
N ALA A 27 -6.35 -12.86 1.38
CA ALA A 27 -5.89 -13.77 0.34
C ALA A 27 -6.09 -13.16 -1.06
N PRO A 28 -5.08 -13.22 -1.95
CA PRO A 28 -5.18 -12.66 -3.30
C PRO A 28 -6.17 -13.43 -4.18
N VAL A 29 -6.41 -14.71 -3.87
CA VAL A 29 -7.33 -15.59 -4.58
C VAL A 29 -8.14 -16.37 -3.55
N VAL A 30 -9.46 -16.33 -3.66
CA VAL A 30 -10.38 -17.05 -2.77
C VAL A 30 -11.39 -17.82 -3.60
N ARG A 31 -11.56 -19.10 -3.30
CA ARG A 31 -12.58 -19.94 -3.94
C ARG A 31 -13.94 -19.66 -3.31
N ARG A 32 -15.01 -19.64 -4.11
CA ARG A 32 -16.37 -19.39 -3.61
C ARG A 32 -16.81 -20.38 -2.52
N SER A 33 -16.31 -21.61 -2.55
CA SER A 33 -16.59 -22.64 -1.53
C SER A 33 -16.06 -22.29 -0.14
N TRP A 34 -15.12 -21.35 -0.02
CA TRP A 34 -14.57 -20.89 1.26
C TRP A 34 -15.38 -19.76 1.90
N ILE A 35 -16.35 -19.19 1.18
CA ILE A 35 -17.14 -18.06 1.68
C ILE A 35 -18.04 -18.47 2.88
N PRO A 36 -18.71 -19.63 2.87
CA PRO A 36 -19.43 -20.11 4.06
C PRO A 36 -18.52 -20.32 5.26
N TYR A 37 -17.30 -20.83 5.03
CA TYR A 37 -16.28 -20.99 6.08
C TYR A 37 -15.88 -19.63 6.69
N LEU A 38 -15.72 -18.60 5.86
CA LEU A 38 -15.44 -17.24 6.33
C LEU A 38 -16.60 -16.70 7.18
N GLU A 39 -17.84 -16.94 6.79
CA GLU A 39 -19.03 -16.49 7.52
C GLU A 39 -19.13 -17.15 8.91
N GLU A 40 -18.85 -18.45 8.99
CA GLU A 40 -18.75 -19.19 10.26
C GLU A 40 -17.66 -18.60 11.15
N LYS A 41 -16.46 -18.38 10.60
CA LYS A 41 -15.33 -17.81 11.35
C LYS A 41 -15.54 -16.38 11.83
N ILE A 42 -16.23 -15.55 11.05
CA ILE A 42 -16.61 -14.20 11.47
C ILE A 42 -17.60 -14.27 12.64
N THR A 43 -18.59 -15.17 12.56
CA THR A 43 -19.56 -15.37 13.64
C THR A 43 -18.85 -15.83 14.93
N GLU A 44 -17.98 -16.84 14.84
CA GLU A 44 -17.20 -17.37 15.95
C GLU A 44 -16.32 -16.29 16.60
N PHE A 45 -15.67 -15.46 15.79
CA PHE A 45 -14.88 -14.33 16.28
C PHE A 45 -15.75 -13.29 17.01
N LEU A 46 -16.87 -12.86 16.41
CA LEU A 46 -17.71 -11.81 16.97
C LEU A 46 -18.40 -12.24 18.27
N THR A 47 -18.85 -13.50 18.37
CA THR A 47 -19.43 -14.05 19.61
C THR A 47 -18.37 -14.12 20.71
N SER A 48 -17.21 -14.71 20.42
CA SER A 48 -16.09 -14.80 21.38
C SER A 48 -15.63 -13.41 21.84
N PHE A 49 -15.53 -12.44 20.91
CA PHE A 49 -15.13 -11.07 21.23
C PHE A 49 -16.15 -10.39 22.15
N HIS A 50 -17.45 -10.53 21.87
CA HIS A 50 -18.51 -9.93 22.68
C HIS A 50 -18.56 -10.53 24.10
N GLU A 51 -18.35 -11.83 24.25
CA GLU A 51 -18.28 -12.49 25.57
C GLU A 51 -17.11 -11.99 26.42
N ILE A 52 -15.97 -11.71 25.79
CA ILE A 52 -14.77 -11.22 26.47
C ILE A 52 -14.86 -9.70 26.73
N PHE A 53 -15.46 -8.95 25.81
CA PHE A 53 -15.55 -7.49 25.81
C PHE A 53 -16.98 -7.03 25.45
N PRO A 54 -17.94 -7.05 26.39
CA PRO A 54 -19.36 -6.80 26.12
C PRO A 54 -19.62 -5.44 25.45
N ASP A 55 -18.94 -4.39 25.89
CA ASP A 55 -19.07 -3.02 25.36
C ASP A 55 -17.99 -2.67 24.31
N GLY A 56 -17.23 -3.66 23.83
CA GLY A 56 -16.06 -3.44 22.98
C GLY A 56 -16.35 -3.43 21.47
N VAL A 57 -17.59 -3.71 21.05
CA VAL A 57 -17.92 -3.89 19.62
C VAL A 57 -17.95 -2.55 18.91
N ILE A 58 -17.03 -2.36 17.97
CA ILE A 58 -16.92 -1.13 17.16
C ILE A 58 -17.49 -1.32 15.75
N PRO A 59 -17.86 -0.24 15.04
CA PRO A 59 -18.37 -0.31 13.67
C PRO A 59 -17.48 -1.12 12.69
N LYS A 60 -16.15 -1.08 12.88
CA LYS A 60 -15.21 -1.87 12.06
C LYS A 60 -15.48 -3.38 12.14
N MET A 61 -15.88 -3.87 13.31
CA MET A 61 -16.21 -5.29 13.52
C MET A 61 -17.57 -5.63 12.90
N HIS A 62 -18.55 -4.74 13.03
CA HIS A 62 -19.85 -4.91 12.39
C HIS A 62 -19.73 -5.06 10.86
N PHE A 63 -18.84 -4.29 10.22
CA PHE A 63 -18.64 -4.40 8.78
C PHE A 63 -18.15 -5.78 8.33
N LEU A 64 -17.50 -6.58 9.18
CA LEU A 64 -17.06 -7.94 8.82
C LEU A 64 -18.23 -8.82 8.39
N VAL A 65 -19.41 -8.65 9.00
CA VAL A 65 -20.63 -9.42 8.65
C VAL A 65 -21.00 -9.29 7.16
N HIS A 66 -20.63 -8.17 6.52
CA HIS A 66 -20.92 -7.94 5.11
C HIS A 66 -19.85 -8.51 4.17
N TYR A 67 -18.67 -8.92 4.67
CA TYR A 67 -17.55 -9.32 3.84
C TYR A 67 -17.85 -10.56 2.97
N PRO A 68 -18.53 -11.61 3.47
CA PRO A 68 -18.93 -12.75 2.63
C PRO A 68 -19.74 -12.31 1.39
N SER A 69 -20.76 -11.47 1.59
CA SER A 69 -21.61 -10.93 0.51
C SER A 69 -20.82 -10.05 -0.46
N LEU A 70 -19.91 -9.22 0.05
CA LEU A 70 -19.04 -8.38 -0.78
C LEU A 70 -18.07 -9.23 -1.60
N MET A 71 -17.54 -10.31 -1.04
CA MET A 71 -16.64 -11.24 -1.75
C MET A 71 -17.35 -12.02 -2.85
N LEU A 72 -18.62 -12.38 -2.65
CA LEU A 72 -19.44 -12.98 -3.72
C LEU A 72 -19.65 -12.02 -4.88
N LYS A 73 -19.85 -10.73 -4.59
CA LYS A 73 -20.18 -9.70 -5.58
C LYS A 73 -18.95 -9.17 -6.34
N TYR A 74 -17.86 -8.90 -5.63
CA TYR A 74 -16.69 -8.19 -6.17
C TYR A 74 -15.43 -9.05 -6.26
N GLY A 75 -15.44 -10.27 -5.69
CA GLY A 75 -14.27 -11.14 -5.60
C GLY A 75 -13.37 -10.81 -4.39
N PRO A 76 -12.09 -11.18 -4.43
CA PRO A 76 -11.16 -10.97 -3.31
C PRO A 76 -11.04 -9.49 -2.90
N LEU A 77 -11.28 -9.20 -1.61
CA LEU A 77 -11.32 -7.83 -1.09
C LEU A 77 -9.94 -7.15 -1.07
N LEU A 78 -8.85 -7.92 -1.05
CA LEU A 78 -7.48 -7.39 -1.13
C LEU A 78 -7.30 -6.44 -2.33
N HIS A 79 -7.92 -6.77 -3.47
CA HIS A 79 -7.82 -5.95 -4.69
C HIS A 79 -8.57 -4.62 -4.61
N LEU A 80 -9.52 -4.50 -3.67
CA LEU A 80 -10.25 -3.26 -3.38
C LEU A 80 -9.60 -2.44 -2.25
N SER A 81 -8.55 -2.97 -1.62
CA SER A 81 -7.89 -2.34 -0.48
C SER A 81 -7.09 -1.09 -0.88
N CYS A 82 -7.01 -0.12 0.04
CA CYS A 82 -6.26 1.12 -0.17
C CYS A 82 -4.76 1.02 0.15
N ILE A 83 -4.26 -0.14 0.59
CA ILE A 83 -2.87 -0.33 1.05
C ILE A 83 -1.87 0.11 -0.03
N ARG A 84 -2.13 -0.23 -1.30
CA ARG A 84 -1.26 0.17 -2.41
C ARG A 84 -1.29 1.67 -2.68
N PHE A 85 -2.45 2.31 -2.52
CA PHE A 85 -2.59 3.75 -2.68
C PHE A 85 -1.85 4.49 -1.56
N GLU A 86 -1.97 4.04 -0.32
CA GLU A 86 -1.25 4.59 0.83
C GLU A 86 0.27 4.44 0.69
N GLY A 87 0.74 3.25 0.27
CA GLY A 87 2.16 3.01 -0.02
C GLY A 87 2.68 3.95 -1.12
N LYS A 88 1.90 4.15 -2.19
CA LYS A 88 2.26 5.12 -3.24
C LYS A 88 2.25 6.57 -2.73
N HIS A 89 1.33 6.90 -1.83
CA HIS A 89 1.23 8.23 -1.24
C HIS A 89 2.47 8.62 -0.41
N GLN A 90 3.15 7.64 0.20
CA GLN A 90 4.39 7.88 0.96
C GLN A 90 5.48 8.56 0.12
N TYR A 91 5.62 8.21 -1.16
CA TYR A 91 6.54 8.88 -2.08
C TYR A 91 6.22 10.38 -2.18
N PHE A 92 4.95 10.72 -2.37
CA PHE A 92 4.52 12.11 -2.51
C PHE A 92 4.76 12.91 -1.23
N LYS A 93 4.52 12.32 -0.05
CA LYS A 93 4.85 12.95 1.24
C LYS A 93 6.34 13.27 1.38
N LYS A 94 7.21 12.37 0.93
CA LYS A 94 8.66 12.59 1.00
C LYS A 94 9.13 13.67 0.02
N VAL A 95 8.52 13.73 -1.16
CA VAL A 95 8.88 14.75 -2.16
C VAL A 95 8.32 16.12 -1.78
N SER A 96 7.14 16.19 -1.18
CA SER A 96 6.51 17.45 -0.82
C SER A 96 7.34 18.28 0.16
N THR A 97 8.17 17.66 1.01
CA THR A 97 9.00 18.38 1.98
C THR A 97 10.18 19.12 1.35
N VAL A 98 10.59 18.75 0.13
CA VAL A 98 11.73 19.35 -0.58
C VAL A 98 11.29 20.23 -1.77
N CYS A 99 9.99 20.39 -1.97
CA CYS A 99 9.43 21.20 -3.04
C CYS A 99 9.07 22.60 -2.54
N ASN A 100 9.00 23.55 -3.48
CA ASN A 100 8.37 24.85 -3.25
C ASN A 100 6.86 24.67 -2.93
N PHE A 101 6.33 25.48 -2.01
CA PHE A 101 4.91 25.47 -1.62
C PHE A 101 3.96 26.04 -2.69
N LYS A 102 4.48 26.77 -3.68
CA LYS A 102 3.69 27.25 -4.82
C LYS A 102 3.36 26.09 -5.76
N ASN A 103 2.06 25.81 -5.96
CA ASN A 103 1.56 24.79 -6.89
C ASN A 103 2.13 23.39 -6.66
N ILE A 104 2.17 22.94 -5.40
CA ILE A 104 2.78 21.67 -4.99
C ILE A 104 2.30 20.45 -5.81
N THR A 105 1.01 20.40 -6.16
CA THR A 105 0.43 19.32 -6.96
C THR A 105 1.04 19.23 -8.35
N LYS A 106 1.32 20.38 -9.00
CA LYS A 106 1.99 20.44 -10.30
C LYS A 106 3.41 19.90 -10.21
N SER A 107 4.17 20.33 -9.19
CA SER A 107 5.54 19.87 -8.94
C SER A 107 5.60 18.38 -8.67
N LEU A 108 4.70 17.87 -7.81
CA LEU A 108 4.59 16.45 -7.49
C LEU A 108 4.19 15.60 -8.71
N ALA A 109 3.19 16.03 -9.48
CA ALA A 109 2.74 15.33 -10.68
C ALA A 109 3.87 15.23 -11.71
N ARG A 110 4.57 16.34 -11.96
CA ARG A 110 5.69 16.41 -12.91
C ARG A 110 6.84 15.49 -12.52
N ARG A 111 7.27 15.55 -11.25
CA ARG A 111 8.35 14.70 -10.76
C ARG A 111 7.96 13.21 -10.78
N HIS A 112 6.72 12.90 -10.44
CA HIS A 112 6.20 11.53 -10.53
C HIS A 112 6.18 11.03 -11.98
N GLN A 113 5.72 11.84 -12.95
CA GLN A 113 5.72 11.46 -14.37
C GLN A 113 7.14 11.17 -14.87
N LEU A 114 8.11 12.05 -14.59
CA LEU A 114 9.51 11.84 -14.97
C LEU A 114 10.08 10.54 -14.39
N ARG A 115 9.80 10.28 -13.10
CA ARG A 115 10.20 9.02 -12.45
C ARG A 115 9.57 7.79 -13.12
N GLN A 116 8.28 7.84 -13.47
CA GLN A 116 7.61 6.73 -14.14
C GLN A 116 8.20 6.46 -15.53
N CYS A 117 8.52 7.51 -16.32
CA CYS A 117 9.17 7.34 -17.61
C CYS A 117 10.52 6.62 -17.48
N TRP A 118 11.32 6.99 -16.48
CA TRP A 118 12.61 6.36 -16.21
C TRP A 118 12.46 4.89 -15.79
N GLU A 119 11.57 4.57 -14.84
CA GLU A 119 11.30 3.19 -14.40
C GLU A 119 10.80 2.30 -15.55
N GLN A 120 10.02 2.86 -16.49
CA GLN A 120 9.53 2.13 -17.67
C GLN A 120 10.60 1.94 -18.74
N ALA A 121 11.48 2.93 -18.93
CA ALA A 121 12.60 2.83 -19.86
C ALA A 121 13.57 1.71 -19.46
N GLN A 122 13.87 1.56 -18.16
CA GLN A 122 14.75 0.51 -17.67
C GLN A 122 14.16 -0.91 -17.81
N LYS A 123 12.83 -1.06 -17.70
CA LYS A 123 12.17 -2.37 -17.87
C LYS A 123 12.25 -2.93 -19.29
N LYS A 124 12.48 -2.10 -20.30
CA LYS A 124 12.66 -2.54 -21.69
C LYS A 124 14.08 -3.00 -22.00
N SER A 125 15.07 -2.71 -21.15
CA SER A 125 16.49 -3.00 -21.42
C SER A 125 17.04 -4.25 -20.73
N ILE A 126 16.27 -4.94 -19.87
CA ILE A 126 16.78 -6.06 -19.08
C ILE A 126 15.82 -7.25 -19.18
N GLY A 127 16.17 -8.22 -20.02
CA GLY A 127 15.82 -9.60 -19.74
C GLY A 127 16.54 -10.00 -18.46
N TYR A 128 15.77 -10.46 -17.47
CA TYR A 128 16.20 -11.08 -16.20
C TYR A 128 17.36 -10.40 -15.41
N GLU A 129 17.02 -9.70 -14.33
CA GLU A 129 17.52 -9.93 -12.96
C GLU A 129 16.99 -8.84 -12.03
N VAL A 130 16.34 -9.26 -10.96
CA VAL A 130 15.73 -8.38 -9.95
C VAL A 130 16.82 -7.96 -8.98
N CYS A 131 17.40 -6.78 -9.19
CA CYS A 131 18.24 -6.14 -8.17
C CYS A 131 17.34 -5.49 -7.13
N HIS A 132 17.08 -6.21 -6.02
CA HIS A 132 16.67 -5.56 -4.78
C HIS A 132 17.86 -4.74 -4.26
N ALA A 133 17.75 -3.41 -4.23
CA ALA A 133 18.75 -2.60 -3.54
C ALA A 133 18.11 -1.40 -2.83
N THR A 134 18.01 -1.53 -1.51
CA THR A 134 18.27 -0.45 -0.57
C THR A 134 19.64 0.16 -0.85
N GLY A 135 19.68 1.37 -1.38
CA GLY A 135 20.94 2.10 -1.61
C GLY A 135 20.82 3.05 -2.78
N THR A 136 21.25 4.30 -2.59
CA THR A 136 21.35 5.31 -3.64
C THR A 136 22.38 4.85 -4.67
N CYS A 137 21.92 4.34 -5.81
CA CYS A 137 22.76 4.16 -6.98
C CYS A 137 22.83 5.47 -7.75
N ASP A 138 24.05 5.98 -7.96
CA ASP A 138 24.32 7.09 -8.86
C ASP A 138 23.95 6.69 -10.29
N VAL A 139 23.18 7.54 -10.96
CA VAL A 139 22.60 7.26 -12.27
C VAL A 139 23.49 7.88 -13.37
N PRO A 140 23.96 7.10 -14.35
CA PRO A 140 24.57 7.66 -15.55
C PRO A 140 23.48 8.36 -16.39
N SER A 141 23.62 9.68 -16.56
CA SER A 141 22.71 10.56 -17.34
C SER A 141 22.43 10.08 -18.77
N ASN A 142 23.30 9.22 -19.30
CA ASN A 142 23.31 8.85 -20.72
C ASN A 142 22.27 7.78 -21.10
N THR A 143 21.45 7.31 -20.15
CA THR A 143 20.43 6.26 -20.40
C THR A 143 19.00 6.80 -20.53
N LEU A 144 18.79 8.10 -20.37
CA LEU A 144 17.49 8.72 -20.55
C LEU A 144 17.22 8.97 -22.06
N PRO A 145 16.01 8.68 -22.57
CA PRO A 145 15.64 9.06 -23.93
C PRO A 145 15.91 10.55 -24.15
N SER A 146 16.49 10.92 -25.30
CA SER A 146 16.90 12.29 -25.62
C SER A 146 15.79 13.33 -25.42
N LEU A 147 14.53 12.96 -25.65
CA LEU A 147 13.37 13.81 -25.40
C LEU A 147 13.18 14.15 -23.91
N VAL A 148 13.48 13.21 -23.00
CA VAL A 148 13.38 13.40 -21.55
C VAL A 148 14.56 14.22 -21.05
N LEU A 149 15.77 13.98 -21.58
CA LEU A 149 16.95 14.82 -21.31
C LEU A 149 16.71 16.25 -21.77
N ALA A 150 16.21 16.46 -22.98
CA ALA A 150 15.83 17.77 -23.48
C ALA A 150 14.77 18.44 -22.59
N THR A 151 13.84 17.68 -22.00
CA THR A 151 12.82 18.20 -21.07
C THR A 151 13.37 18.49 -19.66
N LEU A 152 14.48 17.85 -19.27
CA LEU A 152 15.21 18.13 -18.03
C LEU A 152 16.18 19.30 -18.20
N GLU A 153 16.79 19.45 -19.37
CA GLU A 153 17.67 20.54 -19.78
C GLU A 153 16.90 21.82 -20.14
N SER A 154 15.71 21.70 -20.73
CA SER A 154 14.81 22.83 -21.04
C SER A 154 14.01 23.29 -19.82
N GLN A 155 14.09 22.58 -18.71
CA GLN A 155 13.69 23.16 -17.44
C GLN A 155 14.91 23.87 -16.89
N PRO A 156 14.83 25.16 -16.56
CA PRO A 156 15.86 25.73 -15.72
C PRO A 156 15.97 24.82 -14.50
N LEU A 157 17.20 24.41 -14.16
CA LEU A 157 17.56 23.96 -12.83
C LEU A 157 17.23 25.11 -11.88
N LEU A 158 15.96 25.23 -11.57
CA LEU A 158 15.44 26.26 -10.71
C LEU A 158 15.57 25.74 -9.27
N PHE A 159 16.83 25.56 -8.88
CA PHE A 159 17.29 26.11 -7.62
C PHE A 159 17.10 27.63 -7.70
N ASP A 160 15.85 28.11 -7.68
CA ASP A 160 15.60 29.51 -7.35
C ASP A 160 15.78 29.61 -5.83
N CYS A 161 17.04 29.67 -5.41
CA CYS A 161 17.41 30.68 -4.45
C CYS A 161 17.07 32.01 -5.11
N VAL A 162 15.85 32.49 -4.90
CA VAL A 162 15.57 33.92 -5.10
C VAL A 162 16.42 34.62 -4.05
N GLU A 163 17.56 35.18 -4.46
CA GLU A 163 18.18 36.26 -3.72
C GLU A 163 17.13 37.36 -3.58
N VAL A 164 16.63 37.52 -2.36
CA VAL A 164 15.83 38.67 -1.97
C VAL A 164 16.83 39.79 -1.70
N PRO A 165 16.88 40.88 -2.49
CA PRO A 165 17.62 42.06 -2.08
C PRO A 165 16.89 42.67 -0.87
N LEU A 166 17.66 43.02 0.16
CA LEU A 166 17.23 43.64 1.42
C LEU A 166 16.23 44.79 1.23
#